data_AF-A0A7D7VRV2-F1
#
_entry.id   AF-A0A7D7VRV2-F1
#
_cell.length_a   1.000
_cell.length_b   1.000
_cell.length_c   1.000
_cell.angle_alpha   90.00
_cell.angle_beta   90.00
_cell.angle_gamma   90.00
#
_symmetry.space_group_name_H-M   'P 1'
#
loop_
_entity.id
_entity.type
_entity.pdbx_description
1 polymer ?
#
loop_
_entity_poly.entity_id
_entity_poly.type
_entity_poly.pdbx_seq_one_letter_code
_entity_poly.pdbx_strand_id
1 'polypeptide(L)' 'MKKNIEKTINLDLVRVDGNAFAIMGAFSKQAKREGWTKEEIECILDEARSSNYEHLIATIANHCEVNEGEDLIIDFD' A
#
# COMPACT_ATOMS: atom_id res chain seq x y z
N MET A 1 -6.37 21.28 -2.62
CA MET A 1 -7.35 20.30 -3.11
C MET A 1 -6.85 18.93 -2.67
N LYS A 2 -7.55 18.21 -1.80
CA LYS A 2 -7.19 16.82 -1.46
C LYS A 2 -7.58 15.95 -2.66
N LYS A 3 -6.61 15.30 -3.30
CA LYS A 3 -6.91 14.30 -4.34
C LYS A 3 -7.45 13.07 -3.61
N ASN A 4 -8.71 12.72 -3.83
CA ASN A 4 -9.28 11.48 -3.32
C ASN A 4 -8.83 10.36 -4.26
N ILE A 5 -7.84 9.56 -3.86
CA ILE A 5 -7.32 8.45 -4.67
C ILE A 5 -8.12 7.20 -4.30
N GLU A 6 -9.14 6.87 -5.08
CA GLU A 6 -9.96 5.66 -4.87
C GLU A 6 -9.32 4.44 -5.54
N LYS A 7 -8.06 4.15 -5.16
CA LYS A 7 -7.31 2.99 -5.63
C LYS A 7 -6.75 2.22 -4.43
N THR A 8 -6.63 0.91 -4.60
CA THR A 8 -6.04 -0.02 -3.63
C THR A 8 -4.94 -0.84 -4.30
N ILE A 9 -4.06 -1.42 -3.49
CA ILE A 9 -3.00 -2.34 -3.92
C ILE A 9 -3.12 -3.66 -3.17
N ASN A 10 -2.67 -4.75 -3.79
CA ASN A 10 -2.59 -6.05 -3.15
C ASN A 10 -1.35 -6.14 -2.25
N LEU A 11 -1.46 -5.62 -1.03
CA LEU A 11 -0.39 -5.62 -0.04
C LEU A 11 -0.89 -6.07 1.34
N ASP A 12 -0.35 -7.19 1.80
CA ASP A 12 -0.53 -7.64 3.18
C ASP A 12 0.42 -6.88 4.12
N LEU A 13 -0.11 -5.84 4.77
CA LEU A 13 0.62 -5.01 5.73
C LEU A 13 1.04 -5.76 7.00
N VAL A 14 0.36 -6.86 7.36
CA VAL A 14 0.69 -7.64 8.57
C VAL A 14 2.04 -8.36 8.40
N ARG A 15 2.43 -8.65 7.15
CA ARG A 15 3.74 -9.24 6.81
C ARG A 15 4.85 -8.20 6.68
N VAL A 16 4.53 -6.91 6.70
CA VAL A 16 5.52 -5.84 6.63
C VAL A 16 5.99 -5.52 8.04
N ASP A 17 7.29 -5.34 8.21
CA ASP A 17 7.89 -4.86 9.46
C ASP A 17 7.16 -3.59 9.93
N GLY A 18 6.78 -3.52 11.21
CA GLY A 18 6.07 -2.39 11.83
C GLY A 18 6.86 -1.08 11.88
N ASN A 19 7.98 -0.98 11.17
CA ASN A 19 8.69 0.27 10.96
C ASN A 19 8.00 1.12 9.86
N ALA A 20 7.69 2.38 10.17
CA ALA A 20 7.12 3.35 9.24
C ALA A 20 7.84 3.42 7.88
N PHE A 21 9.18 3.37 7.86
CA PHE A 21 9.95 3.38 6.62
C PHE A 21 9.78 2.10 5.81
N ALA A 22 9.68 0.95 6.49
CA ALA A 22 9.45 -0.34 5.84
C ALA A 22 8.05 -0.37 5.21
N ILE A 23 7.03 0.11 5.92
CA ILE A 23 5.64 0.22 5.45
C ILE A 23 5.55 1.12 4.21
N MET A 24 6.08 2.34 4.28
CA MET A 24 6.07 3.26 3.14
C MET A 24 6.84 2.68 1.94
N GLY A 25 7.97 2.00 2.19
CA GLY A 25 8.77 1.37 1.14
C GLY A 25 8.04 0.21 0.47
N ALA A 26 7.37 -0.65 1.26
CA ALA A 26 6.57 -1.76 0.77
C ALA A 26 5.39 -1.26 -0.08
N PHE A 27 4.62 -0.29 0.44
CA PHE A 27 3.53 0.36 -0.28
C PHE A 27 4.01 0.95 -1.62
N SER A 28 5.05 1.79 -1.60
CA SER A 28 5.57 2.43 -2.82
C SER A 28 6.03 1.41 -3.86
N LYS A 29 6.68 0.32 -3.43
CA LYS A 29 7.16 -0.73 -4.33
C LYS A 29 6.01 -1.50 -4.96
N GLN A 30 4.98 -1.83 -4.19
CA GLN A 30 3.82 -2.58 -4.68
C GLN A 30 2.92 -1.71 -5.56
N ALA A 31 2.62 -0.47 -5.16
CA ALA A 31 1.88 0.49 -5.99
C ALA A 31 2.52 0.71 -7.36
N LYS A 32 3.85 0.82 -7.44
CA LYS A 32 4.56 0.88 -8.73
C LYS A 32 4.37 -0.36 -9.58
N ARG A 33 4.34 -1.55 -8.98
CA ARG A 33 4.10 -2.83 -9.70
C ARG A 33 2.69 -2.91 -10.26
N GLU A 34 1.73 -2.33 -9.54
CA GLU A 34 0.32 -2.27 -9.95
C GLU A 34 -0.01 -1.05 -10.82
N GLY A 35 1.01 -0.32 -11.29
CA GLY A 35 0.86 0.73 -12.29
C GLY A 35 0.36 2.08 -11.76
N TRP A 36 0.45 2.31 -10.45
CA TRP A 36 0.17 3.63 -9.88
C TRP A 36 1.18 4.66 -10.39
N THR A 37 0.72 5.89 -10.60
CA THR A 37 1.64 6.96 -11.01
C THR A 37 2.48 7.42 -9.83
N LYS A 38 3.62 8.04 -10.13
CA LYS A 38 4.51 8.58 -9.11
C LYS A 38 3.79 9.64 -8.25
N GLU A 39 2.96 10.47 -8.87
CA GLU A 39 2.21 11.54 -8.21
C GLU A 39 1.13 11.00 -7.28
N GLU A 40 0.49 9.87 -7.62
CA GLU A 40 -0.47 9.19 -6.76
C GLU A 40 0.22 8.65 -5.50
N ILE A 41 1.35 7.97 -5.69
CA ILE A 41 2.14 7.41 -4.60
C ILE A 41 2.66 8.54 -3.68
N GLU A 42 3.22 9.61 -4.24
CA GLU A 42 3.72 10.75 -3.46
C GLU A 42 2.59 11.43 -2.67
N CYS A 43 1.40 11.57 -3.25
CA CYS A 43 0.25 12.13 -2.55
C CYS A 43 -0.12 11.33 -1.29
N ILE A 44 -0.17 9.99 -1.39
CA ILE A 44 -0.48 9.12 -0.25
C ILE A 44 0.64 9.14 0.79
N LEU A 45 1.90 9.11 0.35
CA LEU A 45 3.05 9.15 1.27
C LEU A 45 3.16 10.48 2.00
N ASP A 46 2.82 11.59 1.35
CA ASP A 46 2.80 12.92 1.98
C ASP A 46 1.68 13.03 3.03
N GLU A 47 0.50 12.47 2.74
CA GLU A 47 -0.59 12.37 3.73
C GLU A 47 -0.17 11.49 4.92
N ALA A 48 0.38 10.31 4.66
CA ALA A 48 0.85 9.40 5.70
C ALA A 48 1.91 10.02 6.62
N ARG A 49 2.74 10.93 6.11
CA ARG A 49 3.77 11.66 6.88
C ARG A 49 3.28 12.91 7.60
N SER A 50 2.03 13.33 7.37
CA SER A 50 1.52 14.61 7.85
C SER A 50 1.24 14.67 9.36
N SER A 51 1.23 13.51 10.03
CA SER A 51 0.83 13.39 11.44
C SER A 51 1.69 12.35 12.18
N ASN A 52 1.08 11.40 12.89
CA ASN A 52 1.76 10.40 13.71
C ASN A 52 1.78 9.01 13.06
N TYR A 53 2.37 8.05 13.76
CA TYR A 53 2.47 6.67 13.29
C TYR A 53 1.11 6.01 13.05
N GLU A 54 0.12 6.23 13.93
CA GLU A 54 -1.24 5.69 13.74
C GLU A 54 -1.89 6.23 12.46
N HIS A 55 -1.71 7.52 12.18
CA HIS A 55 -2.17 8.14 10.95
C HIS A 55 -1.48 7.53 9.73
N LEU A 56 -0.17 7.30 9.78
CA LEU A 56 0.56 6.62 8.70
C LEU A 56 -0.04 5.24 8.41
N ILE A 57 -0.29 4.45 9.46
CA ILE A 57 -0.89 3.12 9.31
C ILE A 57 -2.29 3.20 8.72
N ALA A 58 -3.14 4.07 9.26
CA ALA A 58 -4.51 4.22 8.78
C ALA A 58 -4.57 4.67 7.31
N THR A 59 -3.75 5.65 6.93
CA THR A 59 -3.68 6.14 5.55
C THR A 59 -3.22 5.05 4.60
N ILE A 60 -2.15 4.31 4.92
CA ILE A 60 -1.65 3.24 4.05
C ILE A 60 -2.63 2.06 4.00
N ALA A 61 -3.22 1.67 5.13
CA ALA A 61 -4.18 0.58 5.21
C ALA A 61 -5.45 0.83 4.38
N ASN A 62 -5.92 2.07 4.29
CA ASN A 62 -7.05 2.43 3.42
C ASN A 62 -6.78 2.20 1.93
N HIS A 63 -5.51 2.06 1.53
CA HIS A 63 -5.10 1.78 0.15
C HIS A 63 -4.53 0.37 -0.02
N CYS A 64 -4.65 -0.51 0.98
CA CYS A 64 -4.20 -1.89 0.91
C CYS A 64 -5.40 -2.83 1.04
N GLU A 65 -5.64 -3.66 0.04
CA GLU A 65 -6.64 -4.72 0.07
C GLU A 65 -5.94 -6.06 -0.17
N VAL A 66 -6.06 -6.98 0.80
CA VAL A 66 -5.56 -8.34 0.60
C VAL A 66 -6.57 -9.08 -0.26
N ASN A 67 -6.25 -9.25 -1.54
CA ASN A 67 -7.02 -10.15 -2.38
C ASN A 67 -6.55 -11.57 -2.05
N GLU A 68 -7.34 -12.32 -1.27
CA GLU A 68 -7.15 -13.77 -1.04
C GLU A 68 -7.32 -14.62 -2.34
N GLY A 69 -7.41 -13.96 -3.49
CA GLY A 69 -7.62 -14.57 -4.81
C GLY A 69 -6.33 -15.13 -5.39
N GLU A 70 -6.26 -16.46 -5.37
CA GLU A 70 -5.43 -17.32 -6.19
C GLU A 70 -3.95 -17.38 -5.76
N ASP A 71 -3.70 -18.06 -4.64
CA ASP A 71 -2.72 -19.16 -4.71
C ASP A 71 -3.12 -19.98 -5.94
N LEU A 72 -2.50 -19.67 -7.09
CA LEU A 72 -2.47 -20.57 -8.24
C LEU A 72 -1.86 -21.84 -7.69
N ILE A 73 -2.71 -22.77 -7.26
CA ILE A 73 -2.39 -24.18 -7.20
C ILE A 73 -2.00 -24.49 -8.64
N ILE A 74 -0.71 -24.40 -8.94
CA ILE A 74 -0.14 -25.03 -10.12
C ILE A 74 -0.32 -26.51 -9.81
N ASP A 75 -1.43 -27.07 -10.26
CA ASP A 75 -1.59 -28.52 -10.38
C ASP A 75 -0.45 -28.97 -11.29
N PHE A 76 0.64 -29.45 -10.67
CA PHE A 76 1.67 -30.19 -11.36
C PHE A 76 1.07 -31.56 -11.68
N ASP A 77 0.49 -31.70 -12.86
CA ASP A 77 0.28 -32.99 -13.52
C ASP A 77 1.62 -33.70 -13.80
#